data_AF-A0A2G2DS72-F1
#
_entry.id   AF-A0A2G2DS72-F1
#
_cell.length_a   1.000
_cell.length_b   1.000
_cell.length_c   1.000
_cell.angle_alpha   90.00
_cell.angle_beta   90.00
_cell.angle_gamma   90.00
#
_symmetry.space_group_name_H-M   'P 1'
#
loop_
_entity.id
_entity.type
_entity.pdbx_description
1 polymer ?
#
loop_
_entity_poly.entity_id
_entity_poly.type
_entity_poly.pdbx_seq_one_letter_code
_entity_poly.pdbx_strand_id
1 'polypeptide(L)'
;MKYLPSQLLFFFQNKTTRKNLVLLTKFLGFIALIIAICSVLFHVLMLYEGREFSWVTGLYWTLTVMSTLGFGDIIFHTDLGLLFTLAVLSSGIILLLIMLPFTFIQFFYAPWLESQSKIRTPRELPKGTSGHIIITHLDPITEKLVAKLKRRHFQYVLVEPELQRASELYDAGYKVVVGEPDDPETYHRLRIKDAALVVATNDDLVNTSVAFTVREITASVPIVTSANQEHSLDILKFPGNTHVFQFAKMLGHELGKRTRGLGRPVNIVSRFDSLNIAEISAAQTSLSGQRLFDLEMRAKTGASIVGIWEKGRFEIPTRDTVISDRALLLLAGTTSQLERFEEHYAVTEKPIPTDSPVLILGGGRVGLAAAEILDEHGIRYHVVEKRPNLTMGKGEKFIQGDAADIKILEKAGLMGARTVIITTHNDAMNIYLAFYCRQLRPDIQIISRATNERSVSKLHMAGADLVMSFASMGANSIINILKNDEISMFTEGLNIFSCPMPRSLVGGNLIDSNIRETTGCSVIALKSLQGLVVGPDPSMPLRLEDEIILIGSTESEQHFLELY
;
A
#
# COMPACT_ATOMS: atom_id res chain seq x y z
N MET A 1 -32.80 8.98 -17.73
CA MET A 1 -32.62 9.91 -18.87
C MET A 1 -33.34 11.26 -18.65
N LYS A 2 -33.06 12.00 -17.56
CA LYS A 2 -33.73 13.29 -17.25
C LYS A 2 -32.78 14.51 -17.23
N TYR A 3 -31.64 14.48 -17.93
CA TYR A 3 -30.58 15.50 -17.79
C TYR A 3 -30.04 16.14 -19.08
N LEU A 4 -30.65 15.91 -20.25
CA LEU A 4 -30.19 16.55 -21.50
C LEU A 4 -30.26 18.09 -21.47
N PRO A 5 -31.36 18.72 -21.00
CA PRO A 5 -31.47 20.19 -21.00
C PRO A 5 -30.51 20.87 -20.02
N SER A 6 -30.31 20.29 -18.84
CA SER A 6 -29.41 20.81 -17.80
C SER A 6 -27.94 20.66 -18.20
N GLN A 7 -27.58 19.59 -18.90
CA GLN A 7 -26.23 19.38 -19.42
C GLN A 7 -25.90 20.32 -20.59
N LEU A 8 -26.88 20.61 -21.46
CA LEU A 8 -26.73 21.60 -22.53
C LEU A 8 -26.54 23.02 -21.98
N LEU A 9 -27.27 23.42 -20.93
CA LEU A 9 -27.12 24.73 -20.28
C LEU A 9 -25.74 24.91 -19.62
N PHE A 10 -25.20 23.86 -19.01
CA PHE A 10 -23.86 23.87 -18.42
C PHE A 10 -22.75 23.98 -19.48
N PHE A 11 -22.96 23.38 -20.66
CA PHE A 11 -22.04 23.46 -21.80
C PHE A 11 -21.76 24.88 -22.28
N PHE A 12 -22.77 25.75 -22.24
CA PHE A 12 -22.64 27.14 -22.67
C PHE A 12 -21.83 28.02 -21.70
N GLN A 13 -21.53 27.56 -20.49
CA GLN A 13 -20.74 28.33 -19.51
C GLN A 13 -19.24 28.25 -19.76
N ASN A 14 -18.75 27.20 -20.43
CA ASN A 14 -17.32 26.96 -20.58
C ASN A 14 -16.78 27.62 -21.88
N LYS A 15 -15.88 28.60 -21.75
CA LYS A 15 -15.39 29.43 -22.89
C LYS A 15 -14.78 28.61 -24.02
N THR A 16 -14.07 27.53 -23.70
CA THR A 16 -13.43 26.63 -24.68
C THR A 16 -14.46 25.83 -25.46
N THR A 17 -15.46 25.30 -24.75
CA THR A 17 -16.57 24.55 -25.35
C THR A 17 -17.41 25.41 -26.28
N ARG A 18 -17.64 26.68 -25.94
CA ARG A 18 -18.31 27.64 -26.82
C ARG A 18 -17.53 27.90 -28.11
N LYS A 19 -16.20 28.00 -28.04
CA LYS A 19 -15.34 28.13 -29.23
C LYS A 19 -15.39 26.88 -30.12
N ASN A 20 -15.35 25.69 -29.51
CA ASN A 20 -15.46 24.42 -30.23
C ASN A 20 -16.82 24.24 -30.91
N LEU A 21 -17.91 24.67 -30.25
CA LEU A 21 -19.24 24.66 -30.84
C LEU A 21 -19.34 25.60 -32.04
N VAL A 22 -18.73 26.80 -31.96
CA VAL A 22 -18.66 27.73 -33.10
C VAL A 22 -17.90 27.10 -34.27
N LEU A 23 -16.80 26.39 -34.02
CA LEU A 23 -16.07 25.66 -35.07
C LEU A 23 -16.92 24.57 -35.73
N LEU A 24 -17.63 23.77 -34.93
CA LEU A 24 -18.53 22.72 -35.45
C LEU A 24 -19.68 23.32 -36.27
N THR A 25 -20.30 24.41 -35.80
CA THR A 25 -21.37 25.10 -36.56
C THR A 25 -20.85 25.71 -37.86
N LYS A 26 -19.64 26.28 -37.88
CA LYS A 26 -18.99 26.76 -39.11
C LYS A 26 -18.72 25.61 -40.09
N PHE A 27 -18.28 24.46 -39.58
CA PHE A 27 -18.03 23.27 -40.40
C PHE A 27 -19.32 22.70 -40.99
N LEU A 28 -20.40 22.63 -40.21
CA LEU A 28 -21.73 22.25 -40.72
C LEU A 28 -22.24 23.24 -41.78
N GLY A 29 -22.04 24.54 -41.57
CA GLY A 29 -22.35 25.58 -42.56
C GLY A 29 -21.55 25.42 -43.85
N PHE A 30 -20.27 25.05 -43.75
CA PHE A 30 -19.43 24.74 -44.90
C PHE A 30 -19.93 23.53 -45.69
N ILE A 31 -20.31 22.43 -45.01
CA ILE A 31 -20.92 21.26 -45.66
C ILE A 31 -22.21 21.66 -46.37
N ALA A 32 -23.08 22.42 -45.73
CA ALA A 32 -24.35 22.88 -46.33
C ALA A 32 -24.11 23.74 -47.58
N LEU A 33 -23.09 24.61 -47.56
CA LEU A 33 -22.69 25.40 -48.72
C LEU A 33 -22.21 24.51 -49.88
N ILE A 34 -21.37 23.51 -49.62
CA ILE A 34 -20.91 22.57 -50.65
C ILE A 34 -22.09 21.78 -51.23
N ILE A 35 -23.01 21.30 -50.40
CA ILE A 35 -24.23 20.62 -50.86
C ILE A 35 -25.06 21.55 -51.76
N ALA A 36 -25.22 22.81 -51.39
CA ALA A 36 -25.94 23.78 -52.23
C ALA A 36 -25.24 24.02 -53.57
N ILE A 37 -23.90 24.15 -53.59
CA ILE A 37 -23.11 24.31 -54.82
C ILE A 37 -23.25 23.08 -55.72
N CYS A 38 -23.09 21.87 -55.17
CA CYS A 38 -23.26 20.63 -55.92
C CYS A 38 -24.69 20.49 -56.46
N SER A 39 -25.70 20.88 -55.67
CA SER A 39 -27.10 20.87 -56.11
C SER A 39 -27.36 21.84 -57.26
N VAL A 40 -26.78 23.05 -57.25
CA VAL A 40 -26.87 24.00 -58.36
C VAL A 40 -26.17 23.47 -59.61
N LEU A 41 -24.94 22.94 -59.46
CA LEU A 41 -24.17 22.36 -60.57
C LEU A 41 -24.89 21.17 -61.19
N PHE A 42 -25.56 20.35 -60.38
CA PHE A 42 -26.41 19.26 -60.87
C PHE A 42 -27.48 19.78 -61.84
N HIS A 43 -28.20 20.85 -61.51
CA HIS A 43 -29.23 21.40 -62.41
C HIS A 43 -28.65 21.92 -63.72
N VAL A 44 -27.50 22.61 -63.66
CA VAL A 44 -26.82 23.11 -64.87
C VAL A 44 -26.43 21.96 -65.78
N LEU A 45 -25.89 20.87 -65.22
CA LEU A 45 -25.47 19.70 -66.00
C LEU A 45 -26.64 18.86 -66.52
N MET A 46 -27.74 18.74 -65.75
CA MET A 46 -28.93 18.03 -66.24
C MET A 46 -29.64 18.79 -67.35
N LEU A 47 -29.68 20.13 -67.28
CA LEU A 47 -30.15 20.98 -68.38
C LEU A 47 -29.29 20.79 -69.64
N TYR A 48 -27.97 20.65 -69.49
CA TYR A 48 -27.07 20.35 -70.60
C TYR A 48 -27.35 18.97 -71.23
N GLU A 49 -27.78 17.98 -70.44
CA GLU A 49 -28.26 16.69 -70.94
C GLU A 49 -29.72 16.70 -71.44
N GLY A 50 -30.36 17.87 -71.48
CA GLY A 50 -31.74 18.04 -71.97
C GLY A 50 -32.83 17.52 -71.02
N ARG A 51 -32.52 17.37 -69.72
CA ARG A 51 -33.46 16.88 -68.70
C ARG A 51 -33.68 17.91 -67.61
N GLU A 52 -34.94 18.26 -67.37
CA GLU A 52 -35.33 19.20 -66.31
C GLU A 52 -35.77 18.46 -65.05
N PHE A 53 -35.26 18.92 -63.90
CA PHE A 53 -35.58 18.38 -62.58
C PHE A 53 -35.92 19.51 -61.62
N SER A 54 -36.68 19.17 -60.57
CA SER A 54 -37.00 20.13 -59.51
C SER A 54 -35.80 20.39 -58.60
N TRP A 55 -35.76 21.57 -57.96
CA TRP A 55 -34.73 21.91 -56.97
C TRP A 55 -34.62 20.90 -55.82
N VAL A 56 -35.75 20.34 -55.40
CA VAL A 56 -35.80 19.29 -54.38
C VAL A 56 -35.12 18.02 -54.89
N THR A 57 -35.31 17.67 -56.16
CA THR A 57 -34.68 16.52 -56.80
C THR A 57 -33.15 16.68 -56.88
N GLY A 58 -32.64 17.88 -57.19
CA GLY A 58 -31.20 18.11 -57.19
C GLY A 58 -30.56 18.04 -55.80
N LEU A 59 -31.27 18.50 -54.75
CA LEU A 59 -30.82 18.30 -53.36
C LEU A 59 -30.84 16.81 -52.98
N TYR A 60 -31.91 16.11 -53.34
CA TYR A 60 -32.06 14.66 -53.12
C TYR A 60 -30.92 13.86 -53.78
N TRP A 61 -30.62 14.14 -55.04
CA TRP A 61 -29.52 13.48 -55.76
C TRP A 61 -28.17 13.76 -55.09
N THR A 62 -27.89 15.03 -54.77
CA THR A 62 -26.63 15.45 -54.13
C THR A 62 -26.42 14.72 -52.81
N LEU A 63 -27.44 14.69 -51.95
CA LEU A 63 -27.36 13.99 -50.66
C LEU A 63 -27.17 12.48 -50.85
N THR A 64 -27.91 11.87 -51.78
CA THR A 64 -27.83 10.42 -52.08
C THR A 64 -26.44 9.99 -52.55
N VAL A 65 -25.80 10.81 -53.39
CA VAL A 65 -24.43 10.55 -53.89
C VAL A 65 -23.39 10.85 -52.81
N MET A 66 -23.49 12.00 -52.13
CA MET A 66 -22.53 12.37 -51.07
C MET A 66 -22.57 11.41 -49.88
N SER A 67 -23.74 10.84 -49.55
CA SER A 67 -23.89 9.84 -48.47
C SER A 67 -23.55 8.42 -48.91
N THR A 68 -23.04 8.23 -50.13
CA THR A 68 -22.72 6.92 -50.72
C THR A 68 -23.90 5.94 -50.77
N LEU A 69 -25.15 6.44 -50.73
CA LEU A 69 -26.34 5.59 -50.82
C LEU A 69 -26.56 5.11 -52.26
N GLY A 70 -26.49 6.04 -53.22
CA GLY A 70 -26.48 5.73 -54.64
C GLY A 70 -27.66 4.88 -55.13
N PHE A 71 -28.91 5.34 -54.94
CA PHE A 71 -30.11 4.60 -55.39
C PHE A 71 -30.12 4.27 -56.89
N GLY A 72 -29.37 5.01 -57.71
CA GLY A 72 -29.21 4.73 -59.15
C GLY A 72 -30.44 5.10 -59.99
N ASP A 73 -31.42 5.76 -59.40
CA ASP A 73 -32.65 6.26 -60.02
C ASP A 73 -32.41 7.47 -60.93
N ILE A 74 -31.38 8.28 -60.63
CA ILE A 74 -30.96 9.44 -61.42
C ILE A 74 -29.47 9.34 -61.72
N ILE A 75 -29.13 9.17 -63.00
CA ILE A 75 -27.75 9.05 -63.48
C ILE A 75 -27.47 9.98 -64.66
N PHE A 76 -26.24 10.48 -64.71
CA PHE A 76 -25.71 11.20 -65.87
C PHE A 76 -25.32 10.20 -66.97
N HIS A 77 -25.50 10.60 -68.23
CA HIS A 77 -25.12 9.77 -69.39
C HIS A 77 -23.89 10.32 -70.13
N THR A 78 -23.46 11.54 -69.83
CA THR A 78 -22.26 12.15 -70.39
C THR A 78 -21.02 11.90 -69.54
N ASP A 79 -19.85 11.80 -70.16
CA ASP A 79 -18.57 11.66 -69.46
C ASP A 79 -18.31 12.80 -68.46
N LEU A 80 -18.75 14.01 -68.80
CA LEU A 80 -18.65 15.19 -67.94
C LEU A 80 -19.54 15.04 -66.69
N GLY A 81 -20.78 14.57 -66.85
CA GLY A 81 -21.68 14.30 -65.73
C GLY A 81 -21.19 13.14 -64.85
N LEU A 82 -20.55 12.12 -65.43
CA LEU A 82 -19.90 11.04 -64.68
C LEU A 82 -18.69 11.53 -63.88
N LEU A 83 -17.82 12.37 -64.46
CA LEU A 83 -16.71 13.00 -63.74
C LEU A 83 -17.21 13.89 -62.58
N PHE A 84 -18.28 14.64 -62.79
CA PHE A 84 -18.94 15.40 -61.73
C PHE A 84 -19.47 14.48 -60.62
N THR A 85 -20.10 13.37 -60.98
CA THR A 85 -20.60 12.38 -60.01
C THR A 85 -19.47 11.81 -59.17
N LEU A 86 -18.31 11.49 -59.76
CA LEU A 86 -17.12 11.03 -59.04
C LEU A 86 -16.58 12.09 -58.08
N ALA A 87 -16.59 13.36 -58.48
CA ALA A 87 -16.19 14.47 -57.63
C ALA A 87 -17.14 14.65 -56.43
N VAL A 88 -18.45 14.60 -56.66
CA VAL A 88 -19.48 14.67 -55.60
C VAL A 88 -19.34 13.50 -54.64
N LEU A 89 -19.19 12.28 -55.15
CA LEU A 89 -18.98 11.07 -54.33
C LEU A 89 -17.73 11.20 -53.45
N SER A 90 -16.60 11.60 -54.04
CA SER A 90 -15.32 11.76 -53.33
C SER A 90 -15.43 12.84 -52.26
N SER A 91 -16.08 13.97 -52.57
CA SER A 91 -16.34 15.04 -51.60
C SER A 91 -17.23 14.58 -50.45
N GLY A 92 -18.23 13.73 -50.72
CA GLY A 92 -19.10 13.13 -49.72
C GLY A 92 -18.36 12.21 -48.76
N ILE A 93 -17.52 11.31 -49.28
CA ILE A 93 -16.67 10.43 -48.46
C ILE A 93 -15.77 11.27 -47.53
N ILE A 94 -15.09 12.28 -48.07
CA ILE A 94 -14.17 13.10 -47.28
C ILE A 94 -14.94 13.92 -46.24
N LEU A 95 -16.01 14.62 -46.64
CA LEU A 95 -16.69 15.57 -45.76
C LEU A 95 -17.64 14.90 -44.76
N LEU A 96 -18.49 13.97 -45.21
CA LEU A 96 -19.53 13.35 -44.39
C LEU A 96 -19.02 12.10 -43.64
N LEU A 97 -18.26 11.23 -44.31
CA LEU A 97 -17.86 9.95 -43.71
C LEU A 97 -16.58 10.06 -42.87
N ILE A 98 -15.63 10.92 -43.25
CA ILE A 98 -14.36 11.09 -42.54
C ILE A 98 -14.38 12.34 -41.65
N MET A 99 -14.53 13.53 -42.25
CA MET A 99 -14.33 14.78 -41.53
C MET A 99 -15.41 15.06 -40.50
N LEU A 100 -16.69 14.80 -40.80
CA LEU A 100 -17.79 15.03 -39.86
C LEU A 100 -17.68 14.23 -38.55
N PRO A 101 -17.52 12.89 -38.55
CA PRO A 101 -17.36 12.15 -37.31
C PRO A 101 -16.05 12.49 -36.59
N PHE A 102 -14.95 12.72 -37.32
CA PHE A 102 -13.69 13.14 -36.71
C PHE A 102 -13.83 14.50 -35.99
N THR A 103 -14.43 15.48 -36.66
CA THR A 103 -14.68 16.82 -36.10
C THR A 103 -15.61 16.72 -34.89
N PHE A 104 -16.65 15.90 -34.95
CA PHE A 104 -17.53 15.67 -33.81
C PHE A 104 -16.78 15.06 -32.62
N ILE A 105 -15.96 14.02 -32.84
CA ILE A 105 -15.20 13.37 -31.78
C ILE A 105 -14.20 14.34 -31.14
N GLN A 106 -13.41 15.04 -31.96
CA GLN A 106 -12.34 15.92 -31.50
C GLN A 106 -12.88 17.17 -30.79
N PHE A 107 -13.92 17.81 -31.33
CA PHE A 107 -14.38 19.11 -30.83
C PHE A 107 -15.55 19.01 -29.84
N PHE A 108 -16.31 17.91 -29.85
CA PHE A 108 -17.48 17.73 -28.98
C PHE A 108 -17.29 16.57 -27.99
N TYR A 109 -17.05 15.34 -28.47
CA TYR A 109 -17.07 14.15 -27.62
C TYR A 109 -15.90 14.06 -26.63
N ALA A 110 -14.66 14.22 -27.11
CA ALA A 110 -13.47 14.12 -26.24
C ALA A 110 -13.44 15.21 -25.15
N PRO A 111 -13.68 16.50 -25.47
CA PRO A 111 -13.75 17.54 -24.45
C PRO A 111 -14.88 17.33 -23.43
N TRP A 112 -15.99 16.72 -23.85
CA TRP A 112 -17.09 16.38 -22.95
C TRP A 112 -16.66 15.33 -21.92
N LEU A 113 -16.01 14.25 -22.36
CA LEU A 113 -15.53 13.17 -21.51
C LEU A 113 -14.52 13.69 -20.47
N GLU A 114 -13.57 14.53 -20.89
CA GLU A 114 -12.59 15.17 -20.00
C GLU A 114 -13.22 16.13 -18.99
N SER A 115 -14.32 16.80 -19.35
CA SER A 115 -15.00 17.69 -18.42
C SER A 115 -15.69 16.93 -17.28
N GLN A 116 -16.15 15.70 -17.52
CA GLN A 116 -16.71 14.86 -16.46
C GLN A 116 -15.66 14.39 -15.47
N SER A 117 -14.45 14.04 -15.92
CA SER A 117 -13.38 13.62 -14.99
C SER A 117 -12.91 14.78 -14.11
N LYS A 118 -12.78 15.99 -14.67
CA LYS A 118 -12.39 17.21 -13.93
C LYS A 118 -13.35 17.63 -12.82
N ILE A 119 -14.64 17.29 -12.91
CA ILE A 119 -15.65 17.69 -11.92
C ILE A 119 -15.71 16.70 -10.74
N ARG A 120 -15.28 15.45 -10.92
CA ARG A 120 -15.40 14.42 -9.87
C ARG A 120 -14.30 14.51 -8.82
N THR A 121 -13.08 14.87 -9.20
CA THR A 121 -11.94 14.87 -8.27
C THR A 121 -11.84 16.20 -7.51
N PRO A 122 -11.96 16.18 -6.17
CA PRO A 122 -11.88 17.40 -5.36
C PRO A 122 -10.52 18.10 -5.48
N ARG A 123 -10.50 19.43 -5.30
CA ARG A 123 -9.29 20.27 -5.23
C ARG A 123 -9.06 20.90 -3.85
N GLU A 124 -10.04 20.78 -2.97
CA GLU A 124 -10.02 21.34 -1.62
C GLU A 124 -10.85 20.47 -0.68
N LEU A 125 -10.58 20.60 0.62
CA LEU A 125 -11.38 19.98 1.67
C LEU A 125 -12.53 20.90 2.11
N PRO A 126 -13.67 20.33 2.53
CA PRO A 126 -14.77 21.08 3.13
C PRO A 126 -14.32 21.96 4.31
N LYS A 127 -14.95 23.13 4.48
CA LYS A 127 -14.55 24.16 5.47
C LYS A 127 -14.57 23.69 6.93
N GLY A 128 -15.32 22.65 7.28
CA GLY A 128 -15.41 22.11 8.64
C GLY A 128 -14.49 20.92 8.93
N THR A 129 -13.58 20.57 8.01
CA THR A 129 -12.70 19.41 8.18
C THR A 129 -11.61 19.72 9.18
N SER A 130 -11.50 18.90 10.23
CA SER A 130 -10.46 19.00 11.27
C SER A 130 -10.04 17.61 11.74
N GLY A 131 -8.87 17.51 12.35
CA GLY A 131 -8.31 16.26 12.86
C GLY A 131 -7.95 15.24 11.76
N HIS A 132 -7.89 15.68 10.50
CA HIS A 132 -7.55 14.82 9.37
C HIS A 132 -6.04 14.68 9.18
N ILE A 133 -5.66 13.57 8.55
CA ILE A 133 -4.26 13.25 8.24
C ILE A 133 -4.01 13.54 6.76
N ILE A 134 -2.99 14.35 6.46
CA ILE A 134 -2.58 14.66 5.09
C ILE A 134 -1.47 13.69 4.69
N ILE A 135 -1.66 12.97 3.60
CA ILE A 135 -0.68 12.03 3.05
C ILE A 135 -0.25 12.55 1.68
N THR A 136 1.05 12.78 1.47
CA THR A 136 1.55 13.40 0.22
C THR A 136 1.91 12.39 -0.88
N HIS A 137 1.88 11.09 -0.57
CA HIS A 137 2.23 10.04 -1.53
C HIS A 137 1.58 8.71 -1.17
N LEU A 138 1.19 7.95 -2.20
CA LEU A 138 0.72 6.58 -2.04
C LEU A 138 1.82 5.58 -2.41
N ASP A 139 2.34 4.90 -1.40
CA ASP A 139 3.32 3.81 -1.48
C ASP A 139 2.84 2.61 -0.61
N PRO A 140 3.57 1.49 -0.55
CA PRO A 140 3.14 0.35 0.26
C PRO A 140 2.89 0.66 1.75
N ILE A 141 3.67 1.59 2.34
CA ILE A 141 3.51 2.01 3.73
C ILE A 141 2.22 2.83 3.87
N THR A 142 2.04 3.86 3.04
CA THR A 142 0.87 4.75 3.16
C THR A 142 -0.42 4.10 2.70
N GLU A 143 -0.39 3.16 1.75
CA GLU A 143 -1.53 2.32 1.38
C GLU A 143 -2.00 1.49 2.59
N LYS A 144 -1.07 0.85 3.30
CA LYS A 144 -1.38 0.09 4.52
C LYS A 144 -1.82 1.01 5.66
N LEU A 145 -1.24 2.20 5.79
CA LEU A 145 -1.68 3.22 6.73
C LEU A 145 -3.13 3.63 6.44
N VAL A 146 -3.48 3.95 5.20
CA VAL A 146 -4.85 4.32 4.80
C VAL A 146 -5.84 3.22 5.15
N ALA A 147 -5.52 1.95 4.89
CA ALA A 147 -6.38 0.84 5.29
C ALA A 147 -6.62 0.80 6.81
N LYS A 148 -5.60 1.09 7.62
CA LYS A 148 -5.72 1.20 9.08
C LYS A 148 -6.52 2.43 9.52
N LEU A 149 -6.32 3.57 8.87
CA LEU A 149 -7.06 4.81 9.17
C LEU A 149 -8.55 4.65 8.86
N LYS A 150 -8.91 4.06 7.71
CA LYS A 150 -10.31 3.76 7.34
C LYS A 150 -11.02 2.93 8.39
N ARG A 151 -10.37 1.85 8.85
CA ARG A 151 -10.93 0.95 9.88
C ARG A 151 -11.21 1.64 11.21
N ARG A 152 -10.43 2.67 11.56
CA ARG A 152 -10.58 3.43 12.82
C ARG A 152 -11.36 4.72 12.66
N HIS A 153 -11.96 4.94 11.49
CA HIS A 153 -12.69 6.17 11.17
C HIS A 153 -11.87 7.45 11.28
N PHE A 154 -10.52 7.36 11.21
CA PHE A 154 -9.69 8.54 11.08
C PHE A 154 -9.90 9.17 9.71
N GLN A 155 -10.11 10.49 9.70
CA GLN A 155 -10.19 11.26 8.46
C GLN A 155 -8.79 11.36 7.86
N TYR A 156 -8.67 11.15 6.55
CA TYR A 156 -7.44 11.33 5.82
C TYR A 156 -7.72 11.93 4.45
N VAL A 157 -6.69 12.54 3.87
CA VAL A 157 -6.68 13.02 2.49
C VAL A 157 -5.34 12.71 1.85
N LEU A 158 -5.37 12.19 0.63
CA LEU A 158 -4.21 11.97 -0.20
C LEU A 158 -4.02 13.16 -1.14
N VAL A 159 -2.80 13.67 -1.25
CA VAL A 159 -2.42 14.69 -2.22
C VAL A 159 -1.83 14.00 -3.44
N GLU A 160 -2.39 14.27 -4.62
CA GLU A 160 -1.89 13.72 -5.87
C GLU A 160 -1.80 14.86 -6.91
N PRO A 161 -0.61 15.16 -7.46
CA PRO A 161 -0.44 16.25 -8.42
C PRO A 161 -1.11 15.95 -9.77
N GLU A 162 -1.09 14.68 -10.20
CA GLU A 162 -1.63 14.30 -11.50
C GLU A 162 -3.14 14.03 -11.45
N LEU A 163 -3.93 14.85 -12.17
CA LEU A 163 -5.39 14.74 -12.22
C LEU A 163 -5.89 13.35 -12.61
N GLN A 164 -5.23 12.70 -13.59
CA GLN A 164 -5.63 11.39 -14.08
C GLN A 164 -5.49 10.33 -12.97
N ARG A 165 -4.32 10.28 -12.34
CA ARG A 165 -4.05 9.39 -11.20
C ARG A 165 -4.95 9.69 -10.01
N ALA A 166 -5.21 10.97 -9.72
CA ALA A 166 -6.13 11.37 -8.68
C ALA A 166 -7.57 10.89 -8.96
N SER A 167 -8.03 10.92 -10.21
CA SER A 167 -9.33 10.36 -10.59
C SER A 167 -9.38 8.84 -10.38
N GLU A 168 -8.35 8.11 -10.78
CA GLU A 168 -8.26 6.65 -10.60
C GLU A 168 -8.29 6.27 -9.11
N LEU A 169 -7.56 7.01 -8.29
CA LEU A 169 -7.55 6.82 -6.83
C LEU A 169 -8.90 7.15 -6.21
N TYR A 170 -9.57 8.20 -6.67
CA TYR A 170 -10.91 8.55 -6.23
C TYR A 170 -11.91 7.43 -6.56
N ASP A 171 -11.87 6.89 -7.78
CA ASP A 171 -12.72 5.78 -8.22
C ASP A 171 -12.41 4.47 -7.45
N ALA A 172 -11.16 4.27 -7.04
CA ALA A 172 -10.76 3.18 -6.12
C ALA A 172 -11.19 3.41 -4.65
N GLY A 173 -11.88 4.52 -4.36
CA GLY A 173 -12.43 4.82 -3.03
C GLY A 173 -11.43 5.47 -2.07
N TYR A 174 -10.36 6.10 -2.58
CA TYR A 174 -9.49 6.95 -1.78
C TYR A 174 -10.03 8.37 -1.67
N LYS A 175 -9.90 8.98 -0.49
CA LYS A 175 -10.10 10.42 -0.33
C LYS A 175 -8.86 11.14 -0.87
N VAL A 176 -8.98 11.75 -2.04
CA VAL A 176 -7.85 12.37 -2.75
C VAL A 176 -8.19 13.79 -3.20
N VAL A 177 -7.18 14.65 -3.19
CA VAL A 177 -7.25 16.04 -3.64
C VAL A 177 -6.13 16.26 -4.66
N VAL A 178 -6.48 16.95 -5.75
CA VAL A 178 -5.49 17.38 -6.74
C VAL A 178 -4.73 18.61 -6.21
N GLY A 179 -3.42 18.47 -6.09
CA GLY A 179 -2.54 19.56 -5.66
C GLY A 179 -1.08 19.17 -5.69
N GLU A 180 -0.22 20.16 -5.89
CA GLU A 180 1.23 19.97 -5.84
C GLU A 180 1.71 19.93 -4.37
N PRO A 181 2.59 19.00 -3.99
CA PRO A 181 3.05 18.84 -2.62
C PRO A 181 4.04 19.93 -2.16
N ASP A 182 4.58 20.72 -3.08
CA ASP A 182 5.47 21.87 -2.85
C ASP A 182 4.75 23.23 -2.97
N ASP A 183 3.44 23.24 -3.20
CA ASP A 183 2.62 24.46 -3.27
C ASP A 183 1.95 24.76 -1.91
N PRO A 184 2.26 25.90 -1.25
CA PRO A 184 1.59 26.32 -0.02
C PRO A 184 0.06 26.40 -0.16
N GLU A 185 -0.45 26.81 -1.32
CA GLU A 185 -1.90 26.91 -1.55
C GLU A 185 -2.59 25.55 -1.50
N THR A 186 -1.90 24.45 -1.85
CA THR A 186 -2.42 23.10 -1.66
C THR A 186 -2.74 22.86 -0.18
N TYR A 187 -1.81 23.17 0.73
CA TYR A 187 -2.02 22.96 2.17
C TYR A 187 -3.05 23.92 2.78
N HIS A 188 -3.20 25.13 2.24
CA HIS A 188 -4.31 26.03 2.60
C HIS A 188 -5.67 25.44 2.22
N ARG A 189 -5.82 24.90 0.99
CA ARG A 189 -7.02 24.20 0.53
C ARG A 189 -7.29 22.92 1.33
N LEU A 190 -6.25 22.29 1.85
CA LEU A 190 -6.30 21.11 2.72
C LEU A 190 -6.45 21.44 4.20
N ARG A 191 -6.64 22.71 4.59
CA ARG A 191 -6.86 23.11 5.99
C ARG A 191 -5.76 22.62 6.93
N ILE A 192 -4.49 22.77 6.52
CA ILE A 192 -3.33 22.25 7.27
C ILE A 192 -3.34 22.64 8.75
N LYS A 193 -3.77 23.85 9.11
CA LYS A 193 -3.81 24.32 10.51
C LYS A 193 -4.70 23.48 11.43
N ASP A 194 -5.70 22.80 10.88
CA ASP A 194 -6.65 21.95 11.58
C ASP A 194 -6.32 20.45 11.41
N ALA A 195 -5.24 20.12 10.68
CA ALA A 195 -4.81 18.74 10.46
C ALA A 195 -4.15 18.16 11.71
N ALA A 196 -4.37 16.87 11.94
CA ALA A 196 -3.75 16.15 13.05
C ALA A 196 -2.28 15.77 12.76
N LEU A 197 -1.95 15.50 11.49
CA LEU A 197 -0.64 15.01 11.07
C LEU A 197 -0.43 15.19 9.57
N VAL A 198 0.80 15.48 9.16
CA VAL A 198 1.27 15.33 7.77
C VAL A 198 2.21 14.14 7.66
N VAL A 199 1.98 13.27 6.69
CA VAL A 199 2.81 12.08 6.40
C VAL A 199 3.39 12.22 4.99
N ALA A 200 4.72 12.33 4.91
CA ALA A 200 5.46 12.42 3.67
C ALA A 200 6.45 11.26 3.52
N THR A 201 6.16 10.34 2.61
CA THR A 201 6.98 9.15 2.36
C THR A 201 7.55 9.10 0.94
N ASN A 202 7.67 10.26 0.30
CA ASN A 202 8.27 10.44 -1.02
C ASN A 202 9.81 10.19 -0.98
N ASP A 203 10.51 10.62 -2.02
CA ASP A 203 11.96 10.76 -1.94
C ASP A 203 12.39 11.89 -0.99
N ASP A 204 13.66 11.89 -0.60
CA ASP A 204 14.19 12.79 0.43
C ASP A 204 14.08 14.26 0.03
N LEU A 205 14.16 14.57 -1.26
CA LEU A 205 14.08 15.95 -1.78
C LEU A 205 12.65 16.45 -1.69
N VAL A 206 11.69 15.65 -2.14
CA VAL A 206 10.26 15.99 -2.06
C VAL A 206 9.80 16.06 -0.61
N ASN A 207 10.22 15.12 0.26
CA ASN A 207 9.90 15.18 1.68
C ASN A 207 10.44 16.45 2.35
N THR A 208 11.63 16.89 1.95
CA THR A 208 12.22 18.15 2.42
C THR A 208 11.38 19.34 1.95
N SER A 209 11.01 19.39 0.67
CA SER A 209 10.16 20.45 0.12
C SER A 209 8.79 20.53 0.82
N VAL A 210 8.13 19.39 1.02
CA VAL A 210 6.88 19.27 1.78
C VAL A 210 7.04 19.85 3.18
N ALA A 211 8.11 19.47 3.88
CA ALA A 211 8.35 19.93 5.25
C ALA A 211 8.51 21.45 5.34
N PHE A 212 9.29 22.06 4.44
CA PHE A 212 9.43 23.52 4.38
C PHE A 212 8.12 24.21 4.01
N THR A 213 7.38 23.69 3.03
CA THR A 213 6.09 24.23 2.59
C THR A 213 5.06 24.24 3.72
N VAL A 214 4.97 23.13 4.48
CA VAL A 214 4.07 23.06 5.64
C VAL A 214 4.50 24.03 6.74
N ARG A 215 5.81 24.17 6.99
CA ARG A 215 6.36 25.03 8.04
C ARG A 215 6.28 26.52 7.73
N GLU A 216 6.22 26.90 6.46
CA GLU A 216 5.87 28.25 6.03
C GLU A 216 4.46 28.66 6.52
N ILE A 217 3.53 27.70 6.58
CA ILE A 217 2.13 27.95 6.93
C ILE A 217 1.86 27.76 8.43
N THR A 218 2.46 26.74 9.04
CA THR A 218 2.24 26.39 10.45
C THR A 218 3.42 25.69 11.13
N ALA A 219 3.74 26.15 12.33
CA ALA A 219 4.80 25.58 13.17
C ALA A 219 4.31 24.42 14.06
N SER A 220 3.00 24.29 14.29
CA SER A 220 2.45 23.39 15.34
C SER A 220 2.11 21.99 14.84
N VAL A 221 1.73 21.84 13.57
CA VAL A 221 1.24 20.56 13.04
C VAL A 221 2.40 19.57 12.96
N PRO A 222 2.27 18.36 13.52
CA PRO A 222 3.32 17.37 13.46
C PRO A 222 3.52 16.87 12.03
N ILE A 223 4.77 16.61 11.68
CA ILE A 223 5.16 16.11 10.36
C ILE A 223 5.98 14.84 10.58
N VAL A 224 5.58 13.77 9.88
CA VAL A 224 6.28 12.50 9.82
C VAL A 224 6.82 12.32 8.42
N THR A 225 8.14 12.17 8.31
CA THR A 225 8.78 11.95 7.01
C THR A 225 9.56 10.65 6.96
N SER A 226 9.72 10.08 5.75
CA SER A 226 10.72 9.05 5.50
C SER A 226 12.07 9.68 5.12
N ALA A 227 13.15 8.99 5.46
CA ALA A 227 14.50 9.28 4.98
C ALA A 227 15.10 8.02 4.36
N ASN A 228 15.42 8.11 3.08
CA ASN A 228 15.99 7.02 2.30
C ASN A 228 17.52 6.98 2.43
N GLN A 229 18.15 8.12 2.67
CA GLN A 229 19.59 8.27 2.84
C GLN A 229 19.93 8.82 4.23
N GLU A 230 21.05 8.37 4.78
CA GLU A 230 21.48 8.77 6.13
C GLU A 230 21.88 10.25 6.21
N HIS A 231 22.53 10.78 5.17
CA HIS A 231 22.90 12.20 5.12
C HIS A 231 21.69 13.15 4.98
N SER A 232 20.52 12.65 4.59
CA SER A 232 19.29 13.46 4.51
C SER A 232 18.65 13.68 5.89
N LEU A 233 19.08 12.95 6.92
CA LEU A 233 18.45 13.01 8.24
C LEU A 233 18.49 14.41 8.85
N ASP A 234 19.66 15.07 8.80
CA ASP A 234 19.83 16.39 9.42
C ASP A 234 19.04 17.46 8.66
N ILE A 235 19.00 17.34 7.32
CA ILE A 235 18.20 18.21 6.45
C ILE A 235 16.72 18.05 6.75
N LEU A 236 16.23 16.81 6.89
CA LEU A 236 14.83 16.54 7.19
C LEU A 236 14.45 16.89 8.64
N LYS A 237 15.40 16.88 9.58
CA LYS A 237 15.13 17.35 10.96
C LYS A 237 15.07 18.86 11.06
N PHE A 238 15.79 19.58 10.19
CA PHE A 238 15.93 21.03 10.25
C PHE A 238 14.60 21.83 10.22
N PRO A 239 13.61 21.52 9.37
CA PRO A 239 12.29 22.17 9.40
C PRO A 239 11.48 21.93 10.69
N GLY A 240 11.97 21.10 11.62
CA GLY A 240 11.22 20.69 12.81
C GLY A 240 10.21 19.59 12.51
N ASN A 241 10.58 18.64 11.65
CA ASN A 241 9.79 17.41 11.48
C ASN A 241 9.77 16.65 12.81
N THR A 242 8.59 16.24 13.23
CA THR A 242 8.37 15.59 14.53
C THR A 242 9.07 14.24 14.58
N HIS A 243 8.98 13.46 13.49
CA HIS A 243 9.68 12.19 13.35
C HIS A 243 10.21 12.02 11.93
N VAL A 244 11.45 11.55 11.81
CA VAL A 244 12.08 11.19 10.53
C VAL A 244 12.47 9.72 10.60
N PHE A 245 11.82 8.86 9.82
CA PHE A 245 12.01 7.42 9.85
C PHE A 245 12.91 6.92 8.71
N GLN A 246 13.89 6.09 9.06
CA GLN A 246 14.63 5.29 8.08
C GLN A 246 14.05 3.89 7.99
N PHE A 247 12.84 3.75 7.43
CA PHE A 247 12.13 2.47 7.41
C PHE A 247 12.96 1.32 6.80
N ALA A 248 13.75 1.58 5.75
CA ALA A 248 14.58 0.54 5.17
C ALA A 248 15.70 0.08 6.13
N LYS A 249 16.28 1.01 6.89
CA LYS A 249 17.31 0.73 7.90
C LYS A 249 16.72 -0.04 9.08
N MET A 250 15.57 0.41 9.59
CA MET A 250 14.81 -0.28 10.63
C MET A 250 14.52 -1.73 10.24
N LEU A 251 13.95 -1.97 9.06
CA LEU A 251 13.64 -3.33 8.60
C LEU A 251 14.91 -4.18 8.45
N GLY A 252 15.98 -3.62 7.87
CA GLY A 252 17.25 -4.33 7.72
C GLY A 252 17.86 -4.74 9.05
N HIS A 253 17.87 -3.83 10.02
CA HIS A 253 18.35 -4.12 11.37
C HIS A 253 17.55 -5.24 12.02
N GLU A 254 16.23 -5.16 11.91
CA GLU A 254 15.34 -6.15 12.48
C GLU A 254 15.54 -7.53 11.81
N LEU A 255 15.79 -7.61 10.50
CA LEU A 255 16.12 -8.86 9.81
C LEU A 255 17.48 -9.42 10.28
N GLY A 256 18.50 -8.56 10.37
CA GLY A 256 19.84 -8.93 10.82
C GLY A 256 19.85 -9.53 12.23
N LYS A 257 19.10 -8.92 13.16
CA LYS A 257 18.95 -9.37 14.56
C LYS A 257 18.36 -10.79 14.71
N ARG A 258 17.62 -11.27 13.70
CA ARG A 258 16.94 -12.58 13.70
C ARG A 258 17.80 -13.71 13.11
N THR A 259 19.03 -13.41 12.73
CA THR A 259 19.97 -14.38 12.17
C THR A 259 20.42 -15.40 13.22
N ARG A 260 20.47 -16.69 12.84
CA ARG A 260 21.00 -17.75 13.72
C ARG A 260 22.42 -17.45 14.22
N GLY A 261 22.63 -17.69 15.51
CA GLY A 261 23.89 -17.38 16.21
C GLY A 261 24.09 -15.90 16.55
N LEU A 262 23.09 -15.03 16.36
CA LEU A 262 23.11 -13.63 16.78
C LEU A 262 21.96 -13.39 17.78
N GLY A 263 22.27 -12.75 18.92
CA GLY A 263 21.28 -12.32 19.91
C GLY A 263 20.81 -13.40 20.90
N ARG A 264 19.80 -13.02 21.69
CA ARG A 264 19.07 -13.91 22.61
C ARG A 264 17.97 -14.64 21.83
N PRO A 265 17.74 -15.95 22.06
CA PRO A 265 16.60 -16.68 21.50
C PRO A 265 15.25 -15.93 21.62
N VAL A 266 15.03 -15.25 22.74
CA VAL A 266 13.83 -14.41 22.93
C VAL A 266 14.09 -12.98 22.47
N ASN A 267 13.46 -12.58 21.37
CA ASN A 267 13.58 -11.23 20.80
C ASN A 267 12.41 -10.34 21.22
N ILE A 268 12.69 -9.24 21.91
CA ILE A 268 11.63 -8.31 22.34
C ILE A 268 11.17 -7.47 21.13
N VAL A 269 9.96 -7.74 20.67
CA VAL A 269 9.31 -7.00 19.57
C VAL A 269 8.87 -5.62 20.05
N SER A 270 8.49 -5.51 21.33
CA SER A 270 8.07 -4.23 21.88
C SER A 270 7.98 -4.22 23.41
N ARG A 271 7.82 -3.01 23.95
CA ARG A 271 7.72 -2.75 25.39
C ARG A 271 6.59 -1.77 25.68
N PHE A 272 5.84 -2.05 26.73
CA PHE A 272 4.85 -1.15 27.31
C PHE A 272 4.97 -1.21 28.84
N ASP A 273 5.51 -0.16 29.45
CA ASP A 273 5.82 -0.15 30.89
C ASP A 273 6.64 -1.40 31.28
N SER A 274 6.10 -2.27 32.14
CA SER A 274 6.73 -3.54 32.54
C SER A 274 6.35 -4.74 31.67
N LEU A 275 5.38 -4.61 30.75
CA LEU A 275 4.95 -5.64 29.80
C LEU A 275 5.86 -5.62 28.58
N ASN A 276 6.48 -6.75 28.28
CA ASN A 276 7.20 -6.98 27.02
C ASN A 276 6.44 -7.99 26.17
N ILE A 277 6.41 -7.71 24.87
CA ILE A 277 5.99 -8.68 23.86
C ILE A 277 7.25 -9.13 23.14
N ALA A 278 7.47 -10.43 23.11
CA ALA A 278 8.65 -11.04 22.52
C ALA A 278 8.27 -12.17 21.58
N GLU A 279 9.16 -12.48 20.66
CA GLU A 279 9.03 -13.59 19.73
C GLU A 279 10.20 -14.58 19.94
N ILE A 280 9.92 -15.86 19.72
CA ILE A 280 10.94 -16.91 19.67
C ILE A 280 10.53 -17.99 18.68
N SER A 281 11.48 -18.53 17.92
CA SER A 281 11.22 -19.67 17.05
C SER A 281 11.02 -20.93 17.90
N ALA A 282 9.96 -21.70 17.66
CA ALA A 282 9.74 -22.98 18.36
C ALA A 282 10.89 -23.96 18.15
N ALA A 283 11.58 -23.92 17.00
CA ALA A 283 12.80 -24.69 16.74
C ALA A 283 13.97 -24.35 17.68
N GLN A 284 13.96 -23.16 18.29
CA GLN A 284 14.93 -22.74 19.31
C GLN A 284 14.44 -23.05 20.74
N THR A 285 13.39 -23.85 20.86
CA THR A 285 12.83 -24.23 22.16
C THR A 285 12.66 -25.74 22.27
N SER A 286 12.59 -26.22 23.52
CA SER A 286 12.23 -27.60 23.82
C SER A 286 10.72 -27.87 23.64
N LEU A 287 9.93 -26.84 23.27
CA LEU A 287 8.47 -26.89 23.20
C LEU A 287 7.93 -27.59 21.95
N SER A 288 8.76 -27.77 20.92
CA SER A 288 8.36 -28.38 19.66
C SER A 288 7.80 -29.80 19.87
N GLY A 289 6.62 -30.07 19.29
CA GLY A 289 5.88 -31.32 19.41
C GLY A 289 5.07 -31.48 20.71
N GLN A 290 5.15 -30.52 21.64
CA GLN A 290 4.43 -30.58 22.91
C GLN A 290 3.09 -29.84 22.85
N ARG A 291 2.13 -30.27 23.68
CA ARG A 291 0.83 -29.61 23.83
C ARG A 291 0.94 -28.48 24.84
N LEU A 292 0.34 -27.32 24.55
CA LEU A 292 0.47 -26.13 25.37
C LEU A 292 0.04 -26.34 26.83
N PHE A 293 -1.05 -27.09 27.05
CA PHE A 293 -1.55 -27.37 28.40
C PHE A 293 -0.57 -28.15 29.27
N ASP A 294 0.14 -29.13 28.70
CA ASP A 294 1.03 -30.03 29.44
C ASP A 294 2.31 -29.32 29.93
N LEU A 295 2.61 -28.14 29.39
CA LEU A 295 3.84 -27.40 29.69
C LEU A 295 3.80 -26.68 31.04
N GLU A 296 2.61 -26.30 31.51
CA GLU A 296 2.38 -25.44 32.69
C GLU A 296 3.26 -24.17 32.68
N MET A 297 3.55 -23.64 31.48
CA MET A 297 4.59 -22.62 31.30
C MET A 297 4.31 -21.34 32.08
N ARG A 298 3.04 -20.93 32.21
CA ARG A 298 2.65 -19.78 33.02
C ARG A 298 2.98 -19.99 34.51
N ALA A 299 2.77 -21.19 35.05
CA ALA A 299 3.08 -21.48 36.44
C ALA A 299 4.60 -21.49 36.70
N LYS A 300 5.39 -22.00 35.75
CA LYS A 300 6.86 -22.11 35.88
C LYS A 300 7.59 -20.79 35.65
N THR A 301 7.13 -19.98 34.68
CA THR A 301 7.88 -18.79 34.21
C THR A 301 7.17 -17.48 34.51
N GLY A 302 5.83 -17.50 34.56
CA GLY A 302 4.97 -16.31 34.55
C GLY A 302 4.73 -15.72 33.16
N ALA A 303 5.50 -16.12 32.14
CA ALA A 303 5.25 -15.72 30.76
C ALA A 303 4.03 -16.46 30.19
N SER A 304 3.45 -15.95 29.11
CA SER A 304 2.34 -16.59 28.40
C SER A 304 2.57 -16.55 26.89
N ILE A 305 2.32 -17.67 26.20
CA ILE A 305 2.21 -17.65 24.73
C ILE A 305 0.84 -17.07 24.40
N VAL A 306 0.87 -15.91 23.79
CA VAL A 306 -0.31 -15.13 23.41
C VAL A 306 -0.70 -15.34 21.95
N GLY A 307 0.17 -15.98 21.18
CA GLY A 307 -0.04 -16.19 19.77
C GLY A 307 0.98 -17.13 19.16
N ILE A 308 0.59 -17.80 18.08
CA ILE A 308 1.45 -18.69 17.31
C ILE A 308 1.31 -18.31 15.83
N TRP A 309 2.45 -18.08 15.18
CA TRP A 309 2.53 -17.97 13.73
C TRP A 309 2.99 -19.31 13.15
N GLU A 310 2.13 -19.99 12.40
CA GLU A 310 2.47 -21.22 11.69
C GLU A 310 1.97 -21.18 10.25
N LYS A 311 2.83 -21.57 9.29
CA LYS A 311 2.49 -21.65 7.85
C LYS A 311 1.87 -20.36 7.30
N GLY A 312 2.32 -19.22 7.80
CA GLY A 312 1.85 -17.92 7.35
C GLY A 312 0.47 -17.51 7.88
N ARG A 313 -0.04 -18.21 8.90
CA ARG A 313 -1.28 -17.90 9.60
C ARG A 313 -0.98 -17.64 11.06
N PHE A 314 -1.64 -16.61 11.58
CA PHE A 314 -1.67 -16.34 12.99
C PHE A 314 -2.81 -17.13 13.64
N GLU A 315 -2.49 -17.83 14.72
CA GLU A 315 -3.45 -18.59 15.51
C GLU A 315 -3.32 -18.19 16.98
N ILE A 316 -4.45 -17.94 17.62
CA ILE A 316 -4.51 -17.81 19.07
C ILE A 316 -4.49 -19.24 19.60
N PRO A 317 -3.46 -19.65 20.35
CA PRO A 317 -3.37 -21.03 20.80
C PRO A 317 -4.58 -21.35 21.69
N THR A 318 -4.96 -22.61 21.78
CA THR A 318 -5.90 -23.14 22.77
C THR A 318 -5.13 -24.05 23.73
N ARG A 319 -5.82 -24.61 24.73
CA ARG A 319 -5.20 -25.56 25.66
C ARG A 319 -4.68 -26.80 24.92
N ASP A 320 -5.37 -27.22 23.85
CA ASP A 320 -5.05 -28.40 23.07
C ASP A 320 -4.08 -28.16 21.91
N THR A 321 -3.64 -26.91 21.69
CA THR A 321 -2.70 -26.60 20.61
C THR A 321 -1.37 -27.31 20.81
N VAL A 322 -0.92 -28.01 19.77
CA VAL A 322 0.41 -28.63 19.69
C VAL A 322 1.36 -27.68 18.99
N ILE A 323 2.52 -27.42 19.59
CA ILE A 323 3.51 -26.49 19.05
C ILE A 323 4.31 -27.18 17.96
N SER A 324 4.23 -26.66 16.73
CA SER A 324 5.04 -27.11 15.59
C SER A 324 6.49 -26.60 15.69
N ASP A 325 7.46 -27.32 15.13
CA ASP A 325 8.86 -26.89 15.09
C ASP A 325 9.07 -25.63 14.24
N ARG A 326 8.18 -25.43 13.26
CA ARG A 326 8.16 -24.27 12.36
C ARG A 326 7.33 -23.10 12.88
N ALA A 327 6.81 -23.19 14.10
CA ALA A 327 6.04 -22.13 14.69
C ALA A 327 6.94 -20.98 15.16
N LEU A 328 6.47 -19.74 14.99
CA LEU A 328 6.98 -18.57 15.70
C LEU A 328 6.04 -18.28 16.88
N LEU A 329 6.56 -18.35 18.10
CA LEU A 329 5.80 -18.16 19.32
C LEU A 329 5.86 -16.70 19.73
N LEU A 330 4.70 -16.10 19.99
CA LEU A 330 4.59 -14.77 20.56
C LEU A 330 4.36 -14.89 22.07
N LEU A 331 5.29 -14.34 22.84
CA LEU A 331 5.33 -14.34 24.29
C LEU A 331 4.92 -12.97 24.83
N ALA A 332 4.17 -12.97 25.93
CA ALA A 332 3.91 -11.79 26.75
C ALA A 332 4.41 -12.05 28.18
N GLY A 333 5.17 -11.10 28.72
CA GLY A 333 5.71 -11.19 30.08
C GLY A 333 6.57 -9.99 30.46
N THR A 334 6.87 -9.85 31.75
CA THR A 334 7.92 -8.94 32.22
C THR A 334 9.31 -9.43 31.81
N THR A 335 10.32 -8.56 31.87
CA THR A 335 11.70 -8.92 31.52
C THR A 335 12.14 -10.18 32.26
N SER A 336 11.94 -10.23 33.59
CA SER A 336 12.31 -11.40 34.40
C SER A 336 11.48 -12.65 34.09
N GLN A 337 10.22 -12.51 33.65
CA GLN A 337 9.40 -13.65 33.21
C GLN A 337 9.93 -14.26 31.90
N LEU A 338 10.33 -13.40 30.96
CA LEU A 338 10.92 -13.83 29.68
C LEU A 338 12.32 -14.45 29.86
N GLU A 339 13.11 -13.93 30.79
CA GLU A 339 14.42 -14.51 31.13
C GLU A 339 14.28 -15.91 31.72
N ARG A 340 13.36 -16.10 32.67
CA ARG A 340 13.04 -17.45 33.19
C ARG A 340 12.53 -18.41 32.12
N PHE A 341 11.75 -17.89 31.17
CA PHE A 341 11.30 -18.68 30.02
C PHE A 341 12.49 -19.15 29.18
N GLU A 342 13.42 -18.25 28.88
CA GLU A 342 14.63 -18.57 28.13
C GLU A 342 15.48 -19.62 28.85
N GLU A 343 15.69 -19.48 30.16
CA GLU A 343 16.43 -20.45 30.98
C GLU A 343 15.80 -21.86 31.00
N HIS A 344 14.46 -21.96 30.99
CA HIS A 344 13.75 -23.24 31.07
C HIS A 344 13.56 -23.92 29.72
N TYR A 345 13.30 -23.13 28.67
CA TYR A 345 12.78 -23.66 27.41
C TYR A 345 13.65 -23.35 26.21
N ALA A 346 14.53 -22.36 26.24
CA ALA A 346 15.40 -22.10 25.09
C ALA A 346 16.46 -23.20 25.00
N VAL A 347 16.61 -23.75 23.79
CA VAL A 347 17.64 -24.75 23.50
C VAL A 347 18.80 -24.01 22.87
N THR A 348 20.01 -24.22 23.41
CA THR A 348 21.22 -23.70 22.78
C THR A 348 21.35 -24.33 21.39
N GLU A 349 21.41 -23.52 20.35
CA GLU A 349 21.61 -24.01 18.99
C GLU A 349 22.88 -24.89 18.93
N LYS A 350 22.87 -25.91 18.08
CA LYS A 350 24.11 -26.66 17.79
C LYS A 350 25.21 -25.65 17.43
N PRO A 351 26.46 -25.84 17.89
CA PRO A 351 27.54 -24.91 17.59
C PRO A 351 27.62 -24.68 16.09
N ILE A 352 27.29 -23.47 15.65
CA ILE A 352 27.38 -23.10 14.25
C ILE A 352 28.87 -22.93 13.97
N PRO A 353 29.44 -23.58 12.94
CA PRO A 353 30.82 -23.37 12.58
C PRO A 353 31.10 -21.87 12.46
N THR A 354 32.17 -21.39 13.10
CA THR A 354 32.55 -19.96 13.07
C THR A 354 32.68 -19.44 11.63
N ASP A 355 32.99 -20.34 10.71
CA ASP A 355 33.16 -20.08 9.29
C ASP A 355 31.84 -20.08 8.48
N SER A 356 30.67 -20.46 9.01
CA SER A 356 29.44 -20.43 8.20
C SER A 356 29.00 -18.99 7.92
N PRO A 357 28.94 -18.51 6.65
CA PRO A 357 28.53 -17.15 6.37
C PRO A 357 27.01 -16.98 6.45
N VAL A 358 26.56 -15.74 6.52
CA VAL A 358 25.19 -15.33 6.23
C VAL A 358 25.13 -14.82 4.80
N LEU A 359 24.14 -15.25 4.03
CA LEU A 359 23.92 -14.74 2.67
C LEU A 359 22.85 -13.66 2.68
N ILE A 360 23.11 -12.53 2.05
CA ILE A 360 22.12 -11.47 1.85
C ILE A 360 21.84 -11.37 0.35
N LEU A 361 20.63 -11.73 -0.08
CA LEU A 361 20.21 -11.68 -1.46
C LEU A 361 19.48 -10.36 -1.74
N GLY A 362 20.24 -9.37 -2.24
CA GLY A 362 19.77 -8.01 -2.54
C GLY A 362 20.54 -6.94 -1.74
N GLY A 363 21.45 -6.23 -2.40
CA GLY A 363 22.32 -5.20 -1.84
C GLY A 363 21.71 -3.80 -1.78
N GLY A 364 20.38 -3.72 -1.70
CA GLY A 364 19.67 -2.46 -1.49
C GLY A 364 19.75 -1.97 -0.03
N ARG A 365 19.02 -0.89 0.29
CA ARG A 365 19.03 -0.24 1.62
C ARG A 365 18.74 -1.21 2.79
N VAL A 366 17.76 -2.11 2.61
CA VAL A 366 17.42 -3.12 3.64
C VAL A 366 18.53 -4.15 3.80
N GLY A 367 19.10 -4.66 2.71
CA GLY A 367 20.18 -5.65 2.76
C GLY A 367 21.47 -5.08 3.35
N LEU A 368 21.80 -3.82 3.02
CA LEU A 368 22.95 -3.12 3.60
C LEU A 368 22.77 -2.88 5.10
N ALA A 369 21.58 -2.46 5.54
CA ALA A 369 21.29 -2.30 6.96
C ALA A 369 21.30 -3.65 7.73
N ALA A 370 20.89 -4.76 7.08
CA ALA A 370 21.06 -6.08 7.68
C ALA A 370 22.55 -6.45 7.80
N ALA A 371 23.36 -6.14 6.77
CA ALA A 371 24.80 -6.35 6.78
C ALA A 371 25.51 -5.54 7.88
N GLU A 372 25.08 -4.30 8.13
CA GLU A 372 25.58 -3.45 9.23
C GLU A 372 25.45 -4.16 10.59
N ILE A 373 24.29 -4.73 10.90
CA ILE A 373 24.08 -5.51 12.15
C ILE A 373 25.00 -6.74 12.22
N LEU A 374 25.20 -7.44 11.10
CA LEU A 374 26.09 -8.61 11.08
C LEU A 374 27.55 -8.20 11.31
N ASP A 375 27.98 -7.08 10.73
CA ASP A 375 29.33 -6.53 10.93
C ASP A 375 29.55 -6.09 12.38
N GLU A 376 28.58 -5.41 13.00
CA GLU A 376 28.64 -5.00 14.42
C GLU A 376 28.87 -6.19 15.36
N HIS A 377 28.38 -7.38 15.00
CA HIS A 377 28.49 -8.60 15.80
C HIS A 377 29.59 -9.56 15.29
N GLY A 378 30.41 -9.12 14.32
CA GLY A 378 31.51 -9.92 13.77
C GLY A 378 31.07 -11.17 13.02
N ILE A 379 29.83 -11.23 12.53
CA ILE A 379 29.32 -12.36 11.75
C ILE A 379 29.72 -12.20 10.29
N ARG A 380 30.39 -13.20 9.73
CA ARG A 380 30.77 -13.20 8.32
C ARG A 380 29.54 -13.29 7.42
N TYR A 381 29.51 -12.49 6.36
CA TYR A 381 28.43 -12.50 5.39
C TYR A 381 28.91 -12.22 3.97
N HIS A 382 28.08 -12.60 2.99
CA HIS A 382 28.22 -12.19 1.60
C HIS A 382 26.91 -11.59 1.07
N VAL A 383 27.00 -10.45 0.40
CA VAL A 383 25.88 -9.78 -0.26
C VAL A 383 25.88 -10.12 -1.75
N VAL A 384 24.81 -10.71 -2.26
CA VAL A 384 24.60 -10.96 -3.68
C VAL A 384 23.74 -9.82 -4.26
N GLU A 385 24.26 -9.11 -5.26
CA GLU A 385 23.56 -8.00 -5.90
C GLU A 385 23.80 -7.99 -7.41
N LYS A 386 22.71 -7.82 -8.17
CA LYS A 386 22.73 -7.85 -9.63
C LYS A 386 23.35 -6.59 -10.22
N ARG A 387 23.09 -5.44 -9.59
CA ARG A 387 23.49 -4.12 -10.10
C ARG A 387 24.97 -3.82 -9.80
N PRO A 388 25.81 -3.57 -10.83
CA PRO A 388 27.24 -3.31 -10.65
C PRO A 388 27.52 -2.09 -9.77
N ASN A 389 26.70 -1.05 -9.87
CA ASN A 389 26.92 0.22 -9.14
C ASN A 389 26.80 0.09 -7.62
N LEU A 390 26.20 -0.99 -7.11
CA LEU A 390 26.06 -1.24 -5.68
C LEU A 390 27.16 -2.16 -5.12
N THR A 391 27.91 -2.86 -5.99
CA THR A 391 28.97 -3.81 -5.63
C THR A 391 30.38 -3.25 -5.86
N MET A 392 30.53 -2.28 -6.77
CA MET A 392 31.83 -1.73 -7.16
C MET A 392 32.55 -1.08 -5.97
N GLY A 393 33.78 -1.52 -5.70
CA GLY A 393 34.62 -0.97 -4.62
C GLY A 393 34.29 -1.45 -3.20
N LYS A 394 33.32 -2.37 -3.03
CA LYS A 394 32.89 -2.85 -1.71
C LYS A 394 33.60 -4.11 -1.19
N GLY A 395 34.65 -4.56 -1.89
CA GLY A 395 35.51 -5.67 -1.47
C GLY A 395 34.87 -7.06 -1.62
N GLU A 396 35.51 -8.07 -1.02
CA GLU A 396 35.19 -9.50 -1.18
C GLU A 396 33.82 -9.90 -0.60
N LYS A 397 33.25 -9.07 0.28
CA LYS A 397 31.91 -9.29 0.87
C LYS A 397 30.77 -9.14 -0.15
N PHE A 398 31.02 -8.54 -1.32
CA PHE A 398 30.00 -8.28 -2.33
C PHE A 398 30.22 -9.13 -3.58
N ILE A 399 29.18 -9.87 -3.95
CA ILE A 399 29.19 -10.77 -5.10
C ILE A 399 28.20 -10.23 -6.12
N GLN A 400 28.75 -9.77 -7.25
CA GLN A 400 27.93 -9.32 -8.36
C GLN A 400 27.34 -10.53 -9.10
N GLY A 401 26.01 -10.59 -9.21
CA GLY A 401 25.33 -11.65 -9.94
C GLY A 401 23.83 -11.69 -9.69
N ASP A 402 23.12 -12.49 -10.47
CA ASP A 402 21.71 -12.77 -10.25
C ASP A 402 21.56 -13.87 -9.19
N ALA A 403 20.83 -13.59 -8.11
CA ALA A 403 20.58 -14.57 -7.05
C ALA A 403 19.72 -15.75 -7.52
N ALA A 404 19.07 -15.67 -8.69
CA ALA A 404 18.39 -16.80 -9.32
C ALA A 404 19.35 -17.81 -9.97
N ASP A 405 20.62 -17.46 -10.18
CA ASP A 405 21.61 -18.36 -10.76
C ASP A 405 22.30 -19.19 -9.66
N ILE A 406 22.18 -20.52 -9.76
CA ILE A 406 22.80 -21.46 -8.83
C ILE A 406 24.31 -21.24 -8.70
N LYS A 407 25.01 -20.93 -9.80
CA LYS A 407 26.46 -20.74 -9.80
C LYS A 407 26.85 -19.53 -8.96
N ILE A 408 26.01 -18.49 -8.94
CA ILE A 408 26.21 -17.30 -8.13
C ILE A 408 25.95 -17.63 -6.64
N LEU A 409 24.90 -18.38 -6.32
CA LEU A 409 24.62 -18.80 -4.95
C LEU A 409 25.69 -19.75 -4.39
N GLU A 410 26.19 -20.67 -5.21
CA GLU A 410 27.31 -21.56 -4.87
C GLU A 410 28.59 -20.76 -4.62
N LYS A 411 28.93 -19.83 -5.53
CA LYS A 411 30.06 -18.91 -5.35
C LYS A 411 29.92 -18.08 -4.07
N ALA A 412 28.70 -17.71 -3.70
CA ALA A 412 28.42 -16.99 -2.47
C ALA A 412 28.52 -17.85 -1.21
N GLY A 413 28.58 -19.18 -1.35
CA GLY A 413 28.74 -20.10 -0.23
C GLY A 413 27.42 -20.59 0.37
N LEU A 414 26.34 -20.68 -0.42
CA LEU A 414 25.02 -21.16 0.04
C LEU A 414 25.10 -22.51 0.75
N MET A 415 25.95 -23.42 0.28
CA MET A 415 26.06 -24.76 0.86
C MET A 415 26.65 -24.77 2.28
N GLY A 416 27.46 -23.76 2.64
CA GLY A 416 28.03 -23.60 3.99
C GLY A 416 27.32 -22.54 4.84
N ALA A 417 26.35 -21.84 4.27
CA ALA A 417 25.68 -20.72 4.93
C ALA A 417 24.76 -21.19 6.06
N ARG A 418 24.70 -20.38 7.13
CA ARG A 418 23.82 -20.60 8.30
C ARG A 418 22.42 -20.01 8.11
N THR A 419 22.36 -18.89 7.40
CA THR A 419 21.15 -18.10 7.17
C THR A 419 21.21 -17.45 5.80
N VAL A 420 20.06 -17.38 5.12
CA VAL A 420 19.83 -16.55 3.93
C VAL A 420 18.82 -15.47 4.29
N ILE A 421 19.20 -14.20 4.10
CA ILE A 421 18.32 -13.03 4.22
C ILE A 421 17.98 -12.55 2.81
N ILE A 422 16.70 -12.56 2.46
CA ILE A 422 16.21 -12.18 1.13
C ILE A 422 15.62 -10.78 1.21
N THR A 423 16.26 -9.82 0.54
CA THR A 423 16.01 -8.38 0.69
C THR A 423 15.68 -7.67 -0.61
N THR A 424 15.26 -8.40 -1.65
CA THR A 424 14.86 -7.77 -2.92
C THR A 424 13.58 -6.94 -2.75
N HIS A 425 13.39 -5.95 -3.64
CA HIS A 425 12.21 -5.08 -3.63
C HIS A 425 10.98 -5.72 -4.31
N ASN A 426 11.13 -6.92 -4.88
CA ASN A 426 10.07 -7.62 -5.61
C ASN A 426 9.64 -8.87 -4.84
N ASP A 427 8.40 -8.88 -4.34
CA ASP A 427 7.88 -9.98 -3.54
C ASP A 427 7.81 -11.31 -4.31
N ALA A 428 7.54 -11.28 -5.62
CA ALA A 428 7.54 -12.49 -6.44
C ALA A 428 8.96 -13.09 -6.55
N MET A 429 9.98 -12.23 -6.67
CA MET A 429 11.38 -12.67 -6.63
C MET A 429 11.74 -13.22 -5.25
N ASN A 430 11.28 -12.58 -4.17
CA ASN A 430 11.54 -13.07 -2.81
C ASN A 430 10.91 -14.45 -2.58
N ILE A 431 9.69 -14.68 -3.08
CA ILE A 431 8.99 -15.98 -3.03
C ILE A 431 9.79 -17.04 -3.80
N TYR A 432 10.21 -16.72 -5.03
CA TYR A 432 11.02 -17.60 -5.86
C TYR A 432 12.34 -17.99 -5.17
N LEU A 433 13.07 -16.99 -4.66
CA LEU A 433 14.36 -17.22 -3.97
C LEU A 433 14.19 -18.02 -2.67
N ALA A 434 13.13 -17.77 -1.90
CA ALA A 434 12.85 -18.51 -0.68
C ALA A 434 12.61 -19.99 -0.98
N PHE A 435 11.75 -20.28 -1.97
CA PHE A 435 11.51 -21.63 -2.45
C PHE A 435 12.80 -22.28 -2.95
N TYR A 436 13.55 -21.56 -3.78
CA TYR A 436 14.75 -22.08 -4.39
C TYR A 436 15.84 -22.42 -3.37
N CYS A 437 16.11 -21.52 -2.42
CA CYS A 437 17.05 -21.77 -1.32
C CYS A 437 16.61 -22.95 -0.46
N ARG A 438 15.30 -23.07 -0.17
CA ARG A 438 14.77 -24.20 0.61
C ARG A 438 14.93 -25.53 -0.10
N GLN A 439 14.78 -25.58 -1.42
CA GLN A 439 15.01 -26.80 -2.22
C GLN A 439 16.48 -27.22 -2.20
N LEU A 440 17.40 -26.26 -2.31
CA LEU A 440 18.85 -26.54 -2.31
C LEU A 440 19.37 -26.89 -0.92
N ARG A 441 18.83 -26.25 0.13
CA ARG A 441 19.23 -26.42 1.52
C ARG A 441 17.99 -26.54 2.42
N PRO A 442 17.48 -27.76 2.65
CA PRO A 442 16.29 -27.99 3.47
C PRO A 442 16.41 -27.52 4.93
N ASP A 443 17.63 -27.38 5.44
CA ASP A 443 17.97 -27.11 6.84
C ASP A 443 18.32 -25.63 7.13
N ILE A 444 18.56 -24.82 6.09
CA ILE A 444 19.02 -23.43 6.25
C ILE A 444 17.92 -22.54 6.83
N GLN A 445 18.29 -21.54 7.63
CA GLN A 445 17.34 -20.50 8.02
C GLN A 445 17.11 -19.53 6.85
N ILE A 446 15.86 -19.25 6.51
CA ILE A 446 15.48 -18.31 5.46
C ILE A 446 14.66 -17.19 6.10
N ILE A 447 15.22 -15.98 6.09
CA ILE A 447 14.57 -14.75 6.56
C ILE A 447 14.30 -13.90 5.32
N SER A 448 13.10 -13.33 5.19
CA SER A 448 12.75 -12.55 4.00
C SER A 448 12.00 -11.28 4.35
N ARG A 449 12.19 -10.23 3.55
CA ARG A 449 11.26 -9.10 3.57
C ARG A 449 10.05 -9.37 2.67
N ALA A 450 8.90 -8.86 3.09
CA ALA A 450 7.76 -8.63 2.21
C ALA A 450 7.58 -7.13 2.01
N THR A 451 7.37 -6.70 0.76
CA THR A 451 7.00 -5.32 0.46
C THR A 451 5.57 -5.07 0.94
N ASN A 452 4.67 -6.02 0.65
CA ASN A 452 3.26 -5.96 1.04
C ASN A 452 2.91 -7.09 2.01
N GLU A 453 2.03 -6.81 2.97
CA GLU A 453 1.55 -7.81 3.95
C GLU A 453 0.90 -9.03 3.28
N ARG A 454 0.17 -8.85 2.17
CA ARG A 454 -0.45 -9.95 1.42
C ARG A 454 0.53 -11.02 0.89
N SER A 455 1.81 -10.68 0.81
CA SER A 455 2.86 -11.59 0.32
C SER A 455 3.44 -12.46 1.45
N VAL A 456 3.21 -12.10 2.72
CA VAL A 456 3.80 -12.76 3.89
C VAL A 456 3.46 -14.25 3.93
N SER A 457 2.18 -14.60 3.81
CA SER A 457 1.78 -16.01 3.85
C SER A 457 2.38 -16.84 2.71
N LYS A 458 2.52 -16.26 1.50
CA LYS A 458 3.13 -16.94 0.34
C LYS A 458 4.62 -17.16 0.53
N LEU A 459 5.33 -16.20 1.16
CA LEU A 459 6.75 -16.35 1.50
C LEU A 459 6.96 -17.47 2.51
N HIS A 460 6.11 -17.57 3.53
CA HIS A 460 6.15 -18.70 4.46
C HIS A 460 5.85 -20.04 3.77
N MET A 461 4.85 -20.09 2.89
CA MET A 461 4.56 -21.29 2.08
C MET A 461 5.74 -21.69 1.18
N ALA A 462 6.50 -20.72 0.68
CA ALA A 462 7.72 -20.95 -0.09
C ALA A 462 8.88 -21.48 0.76
N GLY A 463 8.76 -21.50 2.10
CA GLY A 463 9.77 -22.03 3.00
C GLY A 463 10.63 -20.97 3.69
N ALA A 464 10.24 -19.70 3.65
CA ALA A 464 10.80 -18.70 4.55
C ALA A 464 10.38 -19.01 6.00
N ASP A 465 11.35 -19.12 6.89
CA ASP A 465 11.11 -19.35 8.32
C ASP A 465 10.56 -18.10 8.98
N LEU A 466 11.00 -16.93 8.52
CA LEU A 466 10.61 -15.64 9.08
C LEU A 466 10.43 -14.60 7.98
N VAL A 467 9.34 -13.85 8.07
CA VAL A 467 9.00 -12.83 7.08
C VAL A 467 8.59 -11.56 7.82
N MET A 468 9.07 -10.41 7.35
CA MET A 468 8.64 -9.11 7.88
C MET A 468 8.14 -8.19 6.78
N SER A 469 6.95 -7.64 6.97
CA SER A 469 6.35 -6.70 6.04
C SER A 469 6.85 -5.27 6.23
N PHE A 470 7.46 -4.71 5.18
CA PHE A 470 7.87 -3.31 5.10
C PHE A 470 6.69 -2.36 5.26
N ALA A 471 5.59 -2.63 4.53
CA ALA A 471 4.35 -1.85 4.61
C ALA A 471 3.77 -1.84 6.03
N SER A 472 3.62 -3.00 6.67
CA SER A 472 3.04 -3.08 8.02
C SER A 472 3.94 -2.41 9.05
N MET A 473 5.26 -2.65 9.01
CA MET A 473 6.21 -2.03 9.93
C MET A 473 6.18 -0.50 9.83
N GLY A 474 6.21 0.05 8.61
CA GLY A 474 6.14 1.49 8.39
C GLY A 474 4.81 2.09 8.85
N ALA A 475 3.69 1.48 8.46
CA ALA A 475 2.36 1.96 8.83
C ALA A 475 2.13 1.94 10.35
N ASN A 476 2.63 0.89 11.03
CA ASN A 476 2.56 0.78 12.49
C ASN A 476 3.43 1.84 13.18
N SER A 477 4.61 2.13 12.63
CA SER A 477 5.48 3.18 13.17
C SER A 477 4.81 4.56 13.11
N ILE A 478 4.09 4.85 12.02
CA ILE A 478 3.38 6.13 11.84
C ILE A 478 2.13 6.19 12.73
N ILE A 479 1.32 5.13 12.78
CA ILE A 479 0.06 5.14 13.55
C ILE A 479 0.30 5.24 15.06
N ASN A 480 1.43 4.72 15.55
CA ASN A 480 1.80 4.81 16.96
C ASN A 480 2.08 6.26 17.39
N ILE A 481 2.38 7.18 16.47
CA ILE A 481 2.55 8.62 16.78
C ILE A 481 1.20 9.28 17.05
N LEU A 482 0.13 8.81 16.41
CA LEU A 482 -1.21 9.40 16.54
C LEU A 482 -1.88 9.07 17.89
N LYS A 483 -1.40 8.05 18.61
CA LYS A 483 -1.91 7.65 19.92
C LYS A 483 -0.87 7.91 20.99
N ASN A 484 -1.08 8.95 21.80
CA ASN A 484 -0.23 9.25 22.96
C ASN A 484 -0.63 8.44 24.20
N ASP A 485 -1.84 7.87 24.21
CA ASP A 485 -2.38 7.05 25.29
C ASP A 485 -3.12 5.85 24.71
N GLU A 486 -3.06 4.73 25.44
CA GLU A 486 -3.59 3.40 25.15
C GLU A 486 -2.70 2.52 24.26
N ILE A 487 -2.15 1.50 24.94
CA ILE A 487 -1.61 0.26 24.41
C ILE A 487 -2.44 -0.12 23.18
N SER A 488 -1.91 0.13 22.00
CA SER A 488 -2.53 -0.20 20.72
C SER A 488 -1.40 -0.65 19.84
N MET A 489 -0.95 -1.86 20.10
CA MET A 489 0.26 -2.39 19.49
C MET A 489 -0.10 -3.45 18.47
N PHE A 490 0.48 -3.28 17.28
CA PHE A 490 0.18 -4.10 16.13
C PHE A 490 1.39 -4.93 15.77
N THR A 491 1.38 -6.20 16.16
CA THR A 491 2.23 -7.20 15.51
C THR A 491 1.42 -7.79 14.34
N GLU A 492 2.06 -8.42 13.35
CA GLU A 492 1.35 -8.89 12.14
C GLU A 492 0.17 -9.81 12.50
N GLY A 493 -1.06 -9.32 12.32
CA GLY A 493 -2.32 -10.04 12.62
C GLY A 493 -2.89 -9.88 14.03
N LEU A 494 -2.20 -9.17 14.94
CA LEU A 494 -2.58 -9.05 16.35
C LEU A 494 -2.71 -7.60 16.80
N ASN A 495 -3.73 -7.35 17.62
CA ASN A 495 -4.00 -6.09 18.27
C ASN A 495 -3.91 -6.29 19.77
N ILE A 496 -3.01 -5.55 20.41
CA ILE A 496 -3.01 -5.40 21.86
C ILE A 496 -3.73 -4.10 22.17
N PHE A 497 -4.80 -4.15 22.95
CA PHE A 497 -5.61 -3.00 23.31
C PHE A 497 -5.85 -2.93 24.81
N SER A 498 -5.92 -1.71 25.36
CA SER A 498 -6.40 -1.44 26.72
C SER A 498 -7.84 -0.98 26.67
N CYS A 499 -8.68 -1.40 27.61
CA CYS A 499 -9.99 -0.80 27.83
C CYS A 499 -10.32 -0.72 29.33
N PRO A 500 -11.19 0.23 29.72
CA PRO A 500 -11.73 0.25 31.09
C PRO A 500 -12.44 -1.06 31.42
N MET A 501 -12.39 -1.50 32.68
CA MET A 501 -13.07 -2.73 33.10
C MET A 501 -14.57 -2.69 32.74
N PRO A 502 -15.07 -3.62 31.90
CA PRO A 502 -16.49 -3.72 31.61
C PRO A 502 -17.30 -3.98 32.88
N ARG A 503 -18.40 -3.24 33.06
CA ARG A 503 -19.22 -3.35 34.28
C ARG A 503 -19.77 -4.75 34.52
N SER A 504 -20.00 -5.52 33.47
CA SER A 504 -20.48 -6.92 33.54
C SER A 504 -19.44 -7.89 34.11
N LEU A 505 -18.15 -7.54 34.08
CA LEU A 505 -17.06 -8.37 34.57
C LEU A 505 -16.65 -8.04 36.03
N VAL A 506 -17.10 -6.90 36.55
CA VAL A 506 -16.74 -6.42 37.89
C VAL A 506 -17.27 -7.36 38.97
N GLY A 507 -16.41 -7.71 39.92
CA GLY A 507 -16.72 -8.62 41.04
C GLY A 507 -16.58 -10.11 40.69
N GLY A 508 -16.45 -10.45 39.42
CA GLY A 508 -16.08 -11.79 38.97
C GLY A 508 -14.56 -12.00 38.94
N ASN A 509 -14.13 -13.11 38.34
CA ASN A 509 -12.73 -13.42 38.09
C ASN A 509 -12.52 -13.77 36.59
N LEU A 510 -11.27 -13.97 36.17
CA LEU A 510 -10.95 -14.23 34.77
C LEU A 510 -11.41 -15.63 34.29
N ILE A 511 -11.54 -16.60 35.20
CA ILE A 511 -12.00 -17.95 34.88
C ILE A 511 -13.48 -17.91 34.51
N ASP A 512 -14.30 -17.24 35.32
CA ASP A 512 -15.75 -17.16 35.14
C ASP A 512 -16.16 -16.20 34.00
N SER A 513 -15.24 -15.32 33.60
CA SER A 513 -15.51 -14.31 32.55
C SER A 513 -15.65 -14.91 31.15
N ASN A 514 -15.07 -16.08 30.89
CA ASN A 514 -15.05 -16.76 29.58
C ASN A 514 -14.64 -15.88 28.38
N ILE A 515 -13.94 -14.75 28.60
CA ILE A 515 -13.59 -13.76 27.56
C ILE A 515 -12.96 -14.43 26.35
N ARG A 516 -12.02 -15.35 26.59
CA ARG A 516 -11.30 -16.05 25.53
C ARG A 516 -12.21 -16.92 24.67
N GLU A 517 -13.18 -17.59 25.27
CA GLU A 517 -14.11 -18.47 24.55
C GLU A 517 -15.17 -17.66 23.81
N THR A 518 -15.63 -16.55 24.39
CA THR A 518 -16.68 -15.71 23.80
C THR A 518 -16.17 -14.78 22.71
N THR A 519 -14.99 -14.17 22.89
CA THR A 519 -14.49 -13.12 22.00
C THR A 519 -13.25 -13.54 21.21
N GLY A 520 -12.55 -14.59 21.66
CA GLY A 520 -11.23 -14.96 21.15
C GLY A 520 -10.09 -14.09 21.69
N CYS A 521 -10.35 -13.10 22.56
CA CYS A 521 -9.29 -12.29 23.17
C CYS A 521 -8.66 -13.00 24.36
N SER A 522 -7.35 -12.84 24.54
CA SER A 522 -6.64 -13.28 25.75
C SER A 522 -6.27 -12.08 26.62
N VAL A 523 -6.55 -12.16 27.92
CA VAL A 523 -6.11 -11.15 28.89
C VAL A 523 -4.64 -11.36 29.20
N ILE A 524 -3.83 -10.31 29.02
CA ILE A 524 -2.38 -10.37 29.21
C ILE A 524 -1.90 -9.56 30.40
N ALA A 525 -2.62 -8.50 30.76
CA ALA A 525 -2.31 -7.68 31.91
C ALA A 525 -3.55 -6.97 32.47
N LEU A 526 -3.47 -6.60 33.75
CA LEU A 526 -4.41 -5.70 34.42
C LEU A 526 -3.63 -4.49 34.92
N LYS A 527 -4.11 -3.29 34.65
CA LYS A 527 -3.49 -2.05 35.13
C LYS A 527 -4.37 -1.49 36.23
N SER A 528 -3.83 -1.46 37.45
CA SER A 528 -4.49 -0.93 38.64
C SER A 528 -3.81 0.36 39.09
N LEU A 529 -4.38 1.05 40.10
CA LEU A 529 -3.72 2.18 40.78
C LEU A 529 -2.35 1.83 41.39
N GLN A 530 -2.09 0.54 41.64
CA GLN A 530 -0.83 0.04 42.23
C GLN A 530 0.20 -0.31 41.16
N GLY A 531 -0.15 -0.23 39.88
CA GLY A 531 0.71 -0.53 38.73
C GLY A 531 0.15 -1.62 37.82
N LEU A 532 0.98 -2.00 36.84
CA LEU A 532 0.68 -3.00 35.83
C LEU A 532 1.01 -4.42 36.32
N VAL A 533 0.01 -5.30 36.35
CA VAL A 533 0.14 -6.72 36.68
C VAL A 533 0.12 -7.52 35.38
N VAL A 534 1.30 -8.00 34.96
CA VAL A 534 1.46 -8.84 33.76
C VAL A 534 1.24 -10.32 34.10
N GLY A 535 0.38 -10.98 33.34
CA GLY A 535 -0.02 -12.36 33.61
C GLY A 535 -0.83 -12.49 34.91
N PRO A 536 -1.97 -11.78 35.05
CA PRO A 536 -2.76 -11.75 36.30
C PRO A 536 -3.22 -13.14 36.74
N ASP A 537 -3.29 -13.40 38.05
CA ASP A 537 -3.87 -14.65 38.55
C ASP A 537 -5.33 -14.80 38.07
N PRO A 538 -5.71 -15.90 37.40
CA PRO A 538 -7.07 -16.07 36.89
C PRO A 538 -8.15 -16.01 37.96
N SER A 539 -7.81 -16.32 39.22
CA SER A 539 -8.73 -16.29 40.37
C SER A 539 -8.89 -14.91 41.01
N MET A 540 -8.08 -13.93 40.59
CA MET A 540 -8.12 -12.57 41.14
C MET A 540 -9.45 -11.88 40.83
N PRO A 541 -10.06 -11.15 41.80
CA PRO A 541 -11.29 -10.41 41.57
C PRO A 541 -11.05 -9.18 40.68
N LEU A 542 -11.90 -9.00 39.67
CA LEU A 542 -11.85 -7.88 38.74
C LEU A 542 -12.53 -6.64 39.34
N ARG A 543 -11.82 -5.51 39.38
CA ARG A 543 -12.30 -4.26 39.98
C ARG A 543 -12.65 -3.24 38.90
N LEU A 544 -13.65 -2.41 39.17
CA LEU A 544 -14.12 -1.37 38.25
C LEU A 544 -13.04 -0.33 37.92
N GLU A 545 -12.12 -0.09 38.85
CA GLU A 545 -11.04 0.91 38.72
C GLU A 545 -9.85 0.41 37.90
N ASP A 546 -9.81 -0.89 37.58
CA ASP A 546 -8.73 -1.47 36.79
C ASP A 546 -8.98 -1.25 35.28
N GLU A 547 -7.92 -1.14 34.50
CA GLU A 547 -7.97 -1.30 33.04
C GLU A 547 -7.56 -2.74 32.68
N ILE A 548 -8.28 -3.34 31.73
CA ILE A 548 -7.97 -4.67 31.21
C ILE A 548 -7.20 -4.54 29.90
N ILE A 549 -6.11 -5.31 29.79
CA ILE A 549 -5.25 -5.30 28.61
C ILE A 549 -5.35 -6.65 27.94
N LEU A 550 -5.81 -6.60 26.69
CA LEU A 550 -6.20 -7.76 25.90
C LEU A 550 -5.31 -7.86 24.65
N ILE A 551 -5.14 -9.07 24.18
CA ILE A 551 -4.57 -9.37 22.87
C ILE A 551 -5.51 -10.25 22.08
N GLY A 552 -5.71 -9.92 20.81
CA GLY A 552 -6.56 -10.70 19.92
C GLY A 552 -6.38 -10.31 18.46
N SER A 553 -7.05 -11.06 17.59
CA SER A 553 -7.17 -10.64 16.18
C SER A 553 -7.98 -9.36 16.09
N THR A 554 -7.95 -8.70 14.93
CA THR A 554 -8.83 -7.57 14.65
C THR A 554 -10.31 -7.91 14.84
N GLU A 555 -10.72 -9.11 14.42
CA GLU A 555 -12.11 -9.55 14.53
C GLU A 555 -12.47 -9.81 15.99
N SER A 556 -11.54 -10.37 16.78
CA SER A 556 -11.70 -10.60 18.21
C SER A 556 -11.82 -9.31 19.00
N GLU A 557 -11.02 -8.28 18.68
CA GLU A 557 -11.14 -6.95 19.29
C GLU A 557 -12.53 -6.35 19.02
N GLN A 558 -13.00 -6.40 17.77
CA GLN A 558 -14.31 -5.86 17.42
C GLN A 558 -15.43 -6.60 18.14
N HIS A 559 -15.38 -7.93 18.17
CA HIS A 559 -16.35 -8.76 18.90
C HIS A 559 -16.33 -8.43 20.40
N PHE A 560 -15.15 -8.22 20.99
CA PHE A 560 -15.04 -7.81 22.39
C PHE A 560 -15.74 -6.46 22.64
N LEU A 561 -15.51 -5.45 21.79
CA LEU A 561 -16.12 -4.12 21.90
C LEU A 561 -17.64 -4.11 21.60
N GLU A 562 -18.15 -5.11 20.88
CA GLU A 562 -19.59 -5.26 20.62
C GLU A 562 -20.31 -5.95 21.78
N LEU A 563 -19.63 -6.85 22.50
CA LEU A 563 -20.19 -7.60 23.64
C LEU A 563 -20.15 -6.83 24.97
N TYR A 564 -19.12 -6.01 25.17
CA TYR A 564 -18.80 -5.31 26.41
C TYR A 564 -18.76 -3.80 26.20
#